data_AF-A0A966K2Q1-F1
#
_entry.id   AF-A0A966K2Q1-F1
#
_cell.length_a   1.000
_cell.length_b   1.000
_cell.length_c   1.000
_cell.angle_alpha   90.00
_cell.angle_beta   90.00
_cell.angle_gamma   90.00
#
_symmetry.space_group_name_H-M   'P 1'
#
loop_
_entity.id
_entity.type
_entity.pdbx_description
1 polymer ?
#
loop_
_entity_poly.entity_id
_entity_poly.type
_entity_poly.pdbx_seq_one_letter_code
_entity_poly.pdbx_strand_id
1 'polypeptide(L)'
;MGLRDFAKQDLERITSDLNDWSAPVRFIAPTGEILDTFGISNVHTLQAMEGAGGGLISNVIKATVEVSEKVFIDASYPCRNASGQFDMEGHFAEFMDTTGSSTRYKVSEWMPDQMLGFIVLILEFYNDEE
;
A
#
# COMPACT_ATOMS: atom_id res chain seq x y z
N MET A 1 -13.84 -25.32 10.85
CA MET A 1 -12.89 -24.20 10.68
C MET A 1 -12.44 -23.77 12.06
N GLY A 2 -11.13 -23.60 12.26
CA GLY A 2 -10.58 -23.13 13.54
C GLY A 2 -10.71 -21.61 13.67
N LEU A 3 -10.53 -21.08 14.88
CA LEU A 3 -10.53 -19.61 15.12
C LEU A 3 -9.52 -18.87 14.23
N ARG A 4 -8.39 -19.51 13.92
CA ARG A 4 -7.36 -18.96 13.03
C ARG A 4 -7.85 -18.81 11.59
N ASP A 5 -8.63 -19.77 11.10
CA ASP A 5 -9.15 -19.71 9.72
C ASP A 5 -10.22 -18.62 9.59
N PHE A 6 -11.04 -18.45 10.63
CA PHE A 6 -12.01 -17.34 10.72
C PHE A 6 -11.32 -15.99 10.72
N ALA A 7 -10.26 -15.83 11.54
CA ALA A 7 -9.51 -14.58 11.59
C ALA A 7 -8.91 -14.19 10.22
N LYS A 8 -8.38 -15.16 9.47
CA LYS A 8 -7.88 -14.93 8.09
C LYS A 8 -8.99 -14.49 7.15
N GLN A 9 -10.12 -15.19 7.18
CA GLN A 9 -11.26 -14.88 6.33
C GLN A 9 -11.83 -13.49 6.62
N ASP A 10 -11.92 -13.10 7.89
CA ASP A 10 -12.37 -11.76 8.26
C ASP A 10 -11.39 -10.69 7.82
N LEU A 11 -10.09 -10.94 7.96
CA LEU A 11 -9.07 -10.00 7.52
C LEU A 11 -9.12 -9.76 6.01
N GLU A 12 -9.23 -10.85 5.23
CA GLU A 12 -9.41 -10.77 3.77
C GLU A 12 -10.68 -9.98 3.44
N ARG A 13 -11.79 -10.28 4.13
CA ARG A 13 -13.06 -9.58 3.93
C ARG A 13 -12.94 -8.08 4.22
N ILE A 14 -12.32 -7.69 5.34
CA ILE A 14 -12.21 -6.28 5.75
C ILE A 14 -11.29 -5.51 4.81
N THR A 15 -10.14 -6.08 4.44
CA THR A 15 -9.15 -5.41 3.59
C THR A 15 -9.56 -5.32 2.11
N SER A 16 -10.50 -6.16 1.67
CA SER A 16 -11.02 -6.18 0.30
C SER A 16 -12.36 -5.48 0.10
N ASP A 17 -13.01 -5.01 1.18
CA ASP A 17 -14.33 -4.39 1.11
C ASP A 17 -14.24 -2.89 0.76
N LEU A 18 -14.56 -2.57 -0.50
CA LEU A 18 -14.55 -1.21 -1.04
C LEU A 18 -15.58 -0.27 -0.36
N ASN A 19 -16.61 -0.81 0.29
CA ASN A 19 -17.70 0.00 0.83
C ASN A 19 -17.50 0.43 2.30
N ASP A 20 -16.40 0.01 2.93
CA ASP A 20 -16.17 0.26 4.36
C ASP A 20 -14.78 0.88 4.59
N TRP A 21 -13.75 0.04 4.80
CA TRP A 21 -12.43 0.51 5.25
C TRP A 21 -11.36 0.54 4.16
N SER A 22 -11.62 -0.07 2.99
CA SER A 22 -10.60 -0.18 1.94
C SER A 22 -10.74 0.93 0.89
N ALA A 23 -9.59 1.33 0.36
CA ALA A 23 -9.45 2.24 -0.75
C ALA A 23 -8.81 1.52 -1.94
N PRO A 24 -9.07 1.96 -3.19
CA PRO A 24 -8.35 1.44 -4.34
C PRO A 24 -6.87 1.81 -4.24
N VAL A 25 -6.02 0.80 -4.33
CA VAL A 25 -4.56 0.92 -4.35
C VAL A 25 -4.02 0.19 -5.58
N ARG A 26 -3.16 0.86 -6.32
CA ARG A 26 -2.43 0.31 -7.45
C ARG A 26 -0.99 0.03 -7.04
N PHE A 27 -0.56 -1.22 -7.13
CA PHE A 27 0.83 -1.62 -6.95
C PHE A 27 1.55 -1.71 -8.29
N ILE A 28 2.79 -1.23 -8.35
CA ILE A 28 3.62 -1.25 -9.55
C ILE A 28 4.95 -1.91 -9.19
N ALA A 29 5.24 -3.03 -9.84
CA ALA A 29 6.48 -3.78 -9.64
C ALA A 29 7.63 -3.09 -10.37
N PRO A 30 8.89 -3.26 -9.91
CA PRO A 30 10.06 -2.75 -10.63
C PRO A 30 10.21 -3.37 -12.03
N THR A 31 9.63 -4.55 -12.24
CA THR A 31 9.54 -5.27 -13.52
C THR A 31 8.42 -4.76 -14.44
N GLY A 32 7.54 -3.88 -13.94
CA GLY A 32 6.50 -3.21 -14.71
C GLY A 32 5.09 -3.81 -14.58
N GLU A 33 4.91 -4.91 -13.83
CA GLU A 33 3.60 -5.46 -13.55
C GLU A 33 2.78 -4.51 -12.68
N ILE A 34 1.52 -4.33 -13.04
CA ILE A 34 0.57 -3.48 -12.33
C ILE A 34 -0.50 -4.38 -11.71
N LEU A 35 -0.78 -4.14 -10.43
CA LEU A 35 -1.84 -4.81 -9.68
C LEU A 35 -2.76 -3.76 -9.08
N ASP A 36 -3.98 -3.69 -9.61
CA ASP A 36 -5.06 -2.89 -9.04
C ASP A 36 -5.79 -3.75 -7.98
N THR A 37 -5.78 -3.28 -6.73
CA THR A 37 -6.42 -3.98 -5.60
C THR A 37 -7.06 -2.98 -4.65
N PHE A 38 -7.68 -3.51 -3.60
CA PHE A 38 -8.14 -2.76 -2.44
C PHE A 38 -7.25 -3.05 -1.23
N GLY A 39 -7.11 -2.05 -0.38
CA GLY A 39 -6.39 -2.14 0.89
C GLY A 39 -6.70 -0.94 1.76
N ILE A 40 -6.28 -0.99 3.03
CA ILE A 40 -6.47 0.14 3.95
C ILE A 40 -5.29 1.07 3.78
N SER A 41 -5.50 2.23 3.15
CA SER A 41 -4.48 3.25 2.95
C SER A 41 -4.64 4.38 3.97
N ASN A 42 -3.59 4.69 4.72
CA ASN A 42 -3.57 5.79 5.69
C ASN A 42 -2.41 6.74 5.41
N VAL A 43 -2.68 8.03 5.50
CA VAL A 43 -1.68 9.09 5.35
C VAL A 43 -1.32 9.65 6.72
N HIS A 44 -0.02 9.66 7.06
CA HIS A 44 0.44 9.99 8.43
C HIS A 44 1.03 11.39 8.57
N THR A 45 1.71 11.91 7.54
CA THR A 45 2.42 13.19 7.64
C THR A 45 2.06 14.08 6.47
N LEU A 46 1.41 15.20 6.79
CA LEU A 46 1.19 16.33 5.89
C LEU A 46 2.22 17.40 6.24
N GLN A 47 3.18 17.66 5.35
CA GLN A 47 4.01 18.85 5.50
C GLN A 47 3.31 19.99 4.77
N ALA A 48 2.88 20.99 5.53
CA ALA A 48 2.50 22.29 4.99
C ALA A 48 3.78 23.04 4.63
N MET A 49 4.12 23.12 3.34
CA MET A 49 5.10 24.09 2.87
C MET A 49 4.36 25.36 2.43
N GLU A 50 4.77 26.51 2.96
CA GLU A 50 4.36 27.81 2.41
C GLU A 50 5.01 27.95 1.02
N GLY A 51 4.23 27.81 -0.05
CA GLY A 51 4.71 28.13 -1.39
C GLY A 51 5.03 29.62 -1.49
N ALA A 52 5.95 30.00 -2.40
CA ALA A 52 6.36 31.38 -2.67
C ALA A 52 5.24 32.33 -3.19
N GLY A 53 3.97 31.95 -3.02
CA GLY A 53 2.76 32.72 -3.35
C GLY A 53 1.62 32.55 -2.34
N GLY A 54 1.88 32.05 -1.13
CA GLY A 54 0.86 31.95 -0.05
C GLY A 54 -0.13 30.78 -0.19
N GLY A 55 0.08 29.87 -1.14
CA GLY A 55 -0.64 28.60 -1.20
C GLY A 55 0.02 27.55 -0.30
N LEU A 56 -0.75 26.92 0.57
CA LEU A 56 -0.35 25.72 1.30
C LEU A 56 -0.22 24.56 0.30
N ILE A 57 0.99 24.09 0.04
CA ILE A 57 1.21 22.81 -0.66
C ILE A 57 1.29 21.75 0.44
N SER A 58 0.28 20.88 0.53
CA SER A 58 0.30 19.72 1.42
C SER A 58 0.95 18.55 0.70
N ASN A 59 2.25 18.35 0.89
CA ASN A 59 2.89 17.12 0.41
C ASN A 59 2.78 16.06 1.50
N VAL A 60 2.21 14.92 1.16
CA VAL A 60 2.17 13.74 2.01
C VAL A 60 3.56 13.11 2.02
N ILE A 61 4.24 13.03 3.15
CA ILE A 61 5.61 12.47 3.23
C ILE A 61 5.58 10.96 3.44
N LYS A 62 4.69 10.49 4.32
CA LYS A 62 4.59 9.08 4.72
C LYS A 62 3.15 8.60 4.70
N ALA A 63 2.98 7.39 4.19
CA ALA A 63 1.72 6.68 4.18
C ALA A 63 1.92 5.22 4.57
N THR A 64 0.84 4.54 4.91
CA THR A 64 0.83 3.08 5.06
C THR A 64 -0.26 2.50 4.20
N VAL A 65 -0.01 1.30 3.66
CA VAL A 65 -1.03 0.49 3.03
C VAL A 65 -1.03 -0.88 3.68
N GLU A 66 -2.22 -1.33 4.05
CA GLU A 66 -2.43 -2.62 4.69
C GLU A 66 -3.27 -3.50 3.77
N VAL A 67 -2.78 -4.70 3.47
CA VAL A 67 -3.38 -5.60 2.48
C VAL A 67 -3.13 -7.06 2.83
N SER A 68 -4.02 -7.94 2.39
CA SER A 68 -3.82 -9.39 2.51
C SER A 68 -2.79 -9.91 1.48
N GLU A 69 -1.86 -10.75 1.93
CA GLU A 69 -0.89 -11.44 1.08
C GLU A 69 -1.54 -12.25 -0.04
N LYS A 70 -2.75 -12.77 0.22
CA LYS A 70 -3.52 -13.54 -0.75
C LYS A 70 -3.75 -12.77 -2.05
N VAL A 71 -3.91 -11.44 -1.99
CA VAL A 71 -4.09 -10.59 -3.16
C VAL A 71 -2.91 -10.70 -4.12
N PHE A 72 -1.68 -10.61 -3.60
CA PHE A 72 -0.47 -10.70 -4.43
C PHE A 72 -0.29 -12.10 -5.02
N ILE A 73 -0.58 -13.14 -4.23
CA ILE A 73 -0.49 -14.53 -4.67
C ILE A 73 -1.50 -14.82 -5.78
N ASP A 74 -2.77 -14.45 -5.57
CA ASP A 74 -3.85 -14.71 -6.52
C ASP A 74 -3.62 -13.96 -7.84
N ALA A 75 -3.01 -12.77 -7.78
CA ALA A 75 -2.64 -11.97 -8.94
C ALA A 75 -1.31 -12.38 -9.61
N SER A 76 -0.59 -13.37 -9.06
CA SER A 76 0.77 -13.74 -9.51
C SER A 76 1.75 -12.56 -9.54
N TYR A 77 1.59 -11.62 -8.61
CA TYR A 77 2.42 -10.43 -8.52
C TYR A 77 3.80 -10.76 -7.92
N PRO A 78 4.91 -10.19 -8.44
CA PRO A 78 6.26 -10.55 -8.01
C PRO A 78 6.63 -9.90 -6.66
N CYS A 79 6.07 -10.37 -5.55
CA CYS A 79 6.33 -9.86 -4.19
C CYS A 79 7.29 -10.75 -3.38
N ARG A 80 8.03 -11.65 -4.04
CA ARG A 80 9.00 -12.54 -3.40
C ARG A 80 10.33 -12.53 -4.12
N ASN A 81 11.41 -12.51 -3.36
CA ASN A 81 12.76 -12.61 -3.90
C ASN A 81 13.16 -14.06 -4.21
N ALA A 82 14.38 -14.24 -4.74
CA ALA A 82 14.92 -15.55 -5.10
C ALA A 82 15.03 -16.53 -3.91
N SER A 83 15.06 -16.02 -2.67
CA SER A 83 15.05 -16.80 -1.44
C SER A 83 13.64 -17.19 -0.97
N GLY A 84 12.60 -16.78 -1.71
CA GLY A 84 11.19 -17.03 -1.39
C GLY A 84 10.63 -16.14 -0.27
N GLN A 85 11.41 -15.17 0.21
CA GLN A 85 10.98 -14.22 1.23
C GLN A 85 10.15 -13.11 0.60
N PHE A 86 9.18 -12.59 1.36
CA PHE A 86 8.39 -11.44 0.93
C PHE A 86 9.29 -10.22 0.84
N ASP A 87 9.31 -9.60 -0.33
CA ASP A 87 10.23 -8.53 -0.70
C ASP A 87 9.50 -7.56 -1.61
N MET A 88 9.47 -6.30 -1.20
CA MET A 88 8.81 -5.21 -1.91
C MET A 88 9.79 -4.09 -2.23
N GLU A 89 11.10 -4.39 -2.23
CA GLU A 89 12.12 -3.42 -2.60
C GLU A 89 11.91 -2.90 -4.03
N GLY A 90 11.82 -1.59 -4.18
CA GLY A 90 11.63 -0.95 -5.49
C GLY A 90 10.20 -1.01 -6.04
N HIS A 91 9.25 -1.55 -5.27
CA HIS A 91 7.83 -1.48 -5.61
C HIS A 91 7.26 -0.10 -5.29
N PHE A 92 6.22 0.28 -6.03
CA PHE A 92 5.46 1.50 -5.80
C PHE A 92 4.00 1.18 -5.48
N ALA A 93 3.36 2.07 -4.74
CA ALA A 93 1.95 2.08 -4.47
C ALA A 93 1.37 3.45 -4.86
N GLU A 94 0.27 3.44 -5.61
CA GLU A 94 -0.48 4.61 -6.01
C GLU A 94 -1.89 4.51 -5.42
N PHE A 95 -2.32 5.56 -4.73
CA PHE A 95 -3.69 5.67 -4.25
C PHE A 95 -4.10 7.13 -4.13
N MET A 96 -5.40 7.37 -4.04
CA MET A 96 -5.95 8.71 -3.91
C MET A 96 -5.78 9.21 -2.47
N ASP A 97 -5.15 10.38 -2.32
CA ASP A 97 -5.02 11.02 -1.02
C ASP A 97 -6.25 11.87 -0.67
N THR A 98 -6.22 12.51 0.51
CA THR A 98 -7.31 13.38 0.99
C THR A 98 -7.53 14.63 0.14
N THR A 99 -6.61 14.95 -0.78
CA THR A 99 -6.76 16.05 -1.75
C THR A 99 -7.55 15.62 -3.00
N GLY A 100 -7.81 14.32 -3.16
CA GLY A 100 -8.47 13.75 -4.33
C GLY A 100 -7.50 13.49 -5.50
N SER A 101 -6.20 13.69 -5.29
CA SER A 101 -5.16 13.44 -6.30
C SER A 101 -4.58 12.04 -6.12
N SER A 102 -4.28 11.37 -7.22
CA SER A 102 -3.55 10.10 -7.20
C SER A 102 -2.08 10.40 -6.97
N THR A 103 -1.54 9.94 -5.85
CA THR A 103 -0.14 10.17 -5.47
C THR A 103 0.62 8.86 -5.50
N ARG A 104 1.83 8.89 -6.07
CA ARG A 104 2.73 7.74 -6.12
C ARG A 104 3.66 7.74 -4.92
N TYR A 105 3.77 6.59 -4.28
CA TYR A 105 4.66 6.37 -3.16
C TYR A 105 5.56 5.17 -3.43
N LYS A 106 6.79 5.25 -2.95
CA LYS A 106 7.73 4.12 -2.97
C LYS A 106 7.57 3.31 -1.68
N VAL A 107 7.59 1.99 -1.79
CA VAL A 107 7.65 1.12 -0.61
C VAL A 107 9.02 1.28 0.05
N SER A 108 9.03 1.68 1.32
CA SER A 108 10.24 1.91 2.12
C SER A 108 10.46 0.76 3.10
N GLU A 109 9.40 0.28 3.75
CA GLU A 109 9.45 -0.87 4.67
C GLU A 109 8.25 -1.80 4.46
N TRP A 110 8.42 -3.08 4.77
CA TRP A 110 7.36 -4.08 4.69
C TRP A 110 7.38 -5.02 5.91
N MET A 111 6.20 -5.24 6.48
CA MET A 111 6.00 -6.05 7.68
C MET A 111 4.94 -7.14 7.39
N PRO A 112 5.34 -8.28 6.81
CA PRO A 112 4.44 -9.39 6.55
C PRO A 112 4.21 -10.23 7.81
N ASP A 113 2.96 -10.40 8.22
CA ASP A 113 2.55 -11.34 9.27
C ASP A 113 2.35 -12.74 8.69
N GLN A 114 3.26 -13.66 9.02
CA GLN A 114 3.18 -15.06 8.62
C GLN A 114 2.00 -15.82 9.26
N MET A 115 1.43 -15.30 10.35
CA MET A 115 0.37 -15.99 11.07
C MET A 115 -0.99 -15.85 10.37
N LEU A 116 -1.36 -14.61 10.03
CA LEU A 116 -2.64 -14.26 9.41
C LEU A 116 -2.53 -13.94 7.91
N GLY A 117 -1.33 -13.68 7.39
CA GLY A 117 -1.15 -13.25 6.00
C GLY A 117 -1.48 -11.76 5.80
N PHE A 118 -1.40 -10.96 6.86
CA PHE A 118 -1.60 -9.51 6.79
C PHE A 118 -0.28 -8.82 6.53
N ILE A 119 -0.26 -7.87 5.60
CA ILE A 119 0.95 -7.14 5.25
C ILE A 119 0.71 -5.67 5.51
N VAL A 120 1.63 -5.07 6.27
CA VAL A 120 1.71 -3.62 6.43
C VAL A 120 2.89 -3.12 5.62
N LEU A 121 2.64 -2.18 4.70
CA LEU A 121 3.66 -1.49 3.92
C LEU A 121 3.78 -0.06 4.41
N ILE A 122 5.00 0.38 4.69
CA ILE A 122 5.32 1.78 4.98
C ILE A 122 5.83 2.39 3.68
N LEU A 123 5.20 3.50 3.31
CA LEU A 123 5.38 4.16 2.03
C LEU A 123 5.96 5.56 2.24
N GLU A 124 6.85 5.96 1.35
CA GLU A 124 7.43 7.29 1.33
C GLU A 124 7.11 7.98 0.01
N PHE A 125 6.87 9.28 0.08
CA PHE A 125 6.58 10.10 -1.09
C PHE A 125 7.66 9.95 -2.14
N TYR A 126 7.24 9.73 -3.39
CA TYR A 126 8.14 9.64 -4.50
C TYR A 126 7.81 10.74 -5.51
N ASN A 127 8.75 11.67 -5.68
CA ASN A 127 8.68 12.68 -6.74
C ASN A 127 9.50 12.20 -7.94
N ASP A 128 8.88 12.08 -9.10
CA ASP A 128 9.51 11.65 -10.35
C ASP A 128 10.46 12.73 -10.95
N GLU A 129 10.68 13.86 -10.27
CA GLU A 129 11.48 15.01 -10.77
C GLU A 129 12.98 15.01 -10.40
N GLU A 130 13.62 13.85 -10.23
CA GLU A 130 15.10 13.76 -10.10
C GLU A 130 15.77 12.84 -11.13
#